data_AF-A0A924CJ15-F1
#
_entry.id   AF-A0A924CJ15-F1
#
_cell.length_a   1.000
_cell.length_b   1.000
_cell.length_c   1.000
_cell.angle_alpha   90.00
_cell.angle_beta   90.00
_cell.angle_gamma   90.00
#
_symmetry.space_group_name_H-M   'P 1'
#
loop_
_entity.id
_entity.type
_entity.pdbx_description
1 polymer ?
#
loop_
_entity_poly.entity_id
_entity_poly.type
_entity_poly.pdbx_seq_one_letter_code
_entity_poly.pdbx_strand_id
1 'polypeptide(L)'
;MTQAQSLARELHHLLGALALQSGRHLSEVETDLQQTGTLLSEAIEKLGNSFIGMHAAVVAQNALIGTLQGEAMLSPQLTARLVQLQADSNAQVNAGVTALQFHDMTGQLLGRIASHVASLRNVLEGVGATRIALAGADSDACALAVLGLANRILDEKITVVDSVAPKAVAQTHLESGDIELF
;
A
#
# COMPACT_ATOMS: atom_id res chain seq x y z
N MET A 1 37.18 -31.49 -18.57
CA MET A 1 35.97 -30.70 -18.31
C MET A 1 35.98 -29.52 -19.25
N THR A 2 34.95 -29.33 -20.07
CA THR A 2 34.89 -28.21 -21.02
C THR A 2 34.44 -26.94 -20.30
N GLN A 3 34.88 -25.75 -20.75
CA GLN A 3 34.48 -24.45 -20.18
C GLN A 3 32.94 -24.28 -20.08
N ALA A 4 32.20 -24.86 -21.03
CA ALA A 4 30.73 -24.85 -21.03
C ALA A 4 30.15 -25.56 -19.80
N GLN A 5 30.73 -26.69 -19.37
CA GLN A 5 30.27 -27.44 -18.20
C GLN A 5 30.54 -26.70 -16.88
N SER A 6 31.60 -25.89 -16.80
CA SER A 6 31.83 -25.06 -15.59
C SER A 6 30.89 -23.85 -15.56
N LEU A 7 30.66 -23.20 -16.71
CA LEU A 7 29.75 -22.07 -16.81
C LEU A 7 28.30 -22.44 -16.48
N ALA A 8 27.82 -23.58 -16.99
CA ALA A 8 26.47 -24.08 -16.70
C ALA A 8 26.28 -24.36 -15.20
N ARG A 9 27.30 -24.90 -14.53
CA ARG A 9 27.27 -25.15 -13.09
C ARG A 9 27.24 -23.86 -12.28
N GLU A 10 28.05 -22.87 -12.66
CA GLU A 10 28.10 -21.57 -12.00
C GLU A 10 26.77 -20.82 -12.16
N LEU A 11 26.19 -20.86 -13.36
CA LEU A 11 24.86 -20.32 -13.63
C LEU A 11 23.79 -21.02 -12.78
N HIS A 12 23.83 -22.35 -12.68
CA HIS A 12 22.90 -23.10 -11.85
C HIS A 12 23.02 -22.72 -10.37
N HIS A 13 24.24 -22.53 -9.86
CA HIS A 13 24.48 -22.09 -8.49
C HIS A 13 23.95 -20.66 -8.27
N LEU A 14 24.22 -19.74 -9.19
CA LEU A 14 23.76 -18.35 -9.13
C LEU A 14 22.23 -18.25 -9.13
N LEU A 15 21.56 -18.95 -10.06
CA LEU A 15 20.09 -18.97 -10.14
C LEU A 15 19.46 -19.60 -8.89
N GLY A 16 20.10 -20.63 -8.32
CA GLY A 16 19.66 -21.24 -7.07
C GLY A 16 19.79 -20.31 -5.87
N ALA A 17 20.95 -19.67 -5.71
CA ALA A 17 21.18 -18.69 -4.65
C ALA A 17 20.22 -17.50 -4.76
N LEU A 18 20.03 -16.98 -5.98
CA LEU A 18 19.11 -15.88 -6.27
C LEU A 18 17.67 -16.27 -5.92
N ALA A 19 17.16 -17.39 -6.42
CA ALA A 19 15.78 -17.83 -6.16
C ALA A 19 15.52 -18.05 -4.66
N LEU A 20 16.47 -18.67 -3.94
CA LEU A 20 16.34 -18.91 -2.51
C LEU A 20 16.35 -17.60 -1.71
N GLN A 21 17.34 -16.74 -1.95
CA GLN A 21 17.50 -15.51 -1.20
C GLN A 21 16.37 -14.52 -1.50
N SER A 22 15.99 -14.37 -2.77
CA SER A 22 14.88 -13.51 -3.17
C SER A 22 13.55 -14.02 -2.61
N GLY A 23 13.27 -15.33 -2.67
CA GLY A 23 12.05 -15.91 -2.10
C GLY A 23 11.90 -15.63 -0.61
N ARG A 24 13.00 -15.70 0.16
CA ARG A 24 12.98 -15.36 1.59
C ARG A 24 12.66 -13.89 1.82
N HIS A 25 13.35 -12.98 1.13
CA HIS A 25 13.13 -11.54 1.27
C HIS A 25 11.74 -11.11 0.82
N LEU A 26 11.21 -11.71 -0.26
CA LEU A 26 9.84 -11.47 -0.72
C LEU A 26 8.82 -11.92 0.32
N SER A 27 9.00 -13.10 0.91
CA SER A 27 8.11 -13.56 1.98
C SER A 27 8.15 -12.66 3.22
N GLU A 28 9.31 -12.13 3.59
CA GLU A 28 9.45 -11.15 4.67
C GLU A 28 8.70 -9.85 4.33
N VAL A 29 8.92 -9.30 3.13
CA VAL A 29 8.24 -8.08 2.66
C VAL A 29 6.72 -8.26 2.55
N GLU A 30 6.24 -9.41 2.08
CA GLU A 30 4.80 -9.73 2.02
C GLU A 30 4.19 -9.74 3.42
N THR A 31 4.89 -10.34 4.39
CA THR A 31 4.46 -10.39 5.79
C THR A 31 4.41 -8.98 6.40
N ASP A 32 5.46 -8.19 6.20
CA ASP A 32 5.56 -6.81 6.70
C ASP A 32 4.49 -5.91 6.07
N LEU A 33 4.20 -6.06 4.77
CA LEU A 33 3.14 -5.32 4.08
C LEU A 33 1.76 -5.68 4.63
N GLN A 34 1.49 -6.97 4.82
CA GLN A 34 0.22 -7.43 5.40
C GLN A 34 0.05 -6.89 6.83
N GLN A 35 1.10 -6.94 7.64
CA GLN A 35 1.08 -6.41 9.00
C GLN A 35 0.90 -4.89 9.02
N THR A 36 1.60 -4.17 8.13
CA THR A 36 1.47 -2.72 7.98
C THR A 36 0.05 -2.34 7.60
N GLY A 37 -0.56 -3.03 6.63
CA GLY A 37 -1.95 -2.81 6.24
C GLY A 37 -2.93 -3.05 7.39
N THR A 38 -2.71 -4.09 8.18
CA THR A 38 -3.53 -4.39 9.37
C THR A 38 -3.43 -3.29 10.43
N LEU A 39 -2.20 -2.93 10.82
CA LEU A 39 -1.95 -1.91 11.84
C LEU A 39 -2.46 -0.52 11.40
N LEU A 40 -2.28 -0.17 10.13
CA LEU A 40 -2.76 1.08 9.58
C LEU A 40 -4.29 1.15 9.59
N SER A 41 -4.96 0.07 9.18
CA SER A 41 -6.43 -0.02 9.21
C SER A 41 -6.97 0.16 10.63
N GLU A 42 -6.35 -0.53 11.61
CA GLU A 42 -6.75 -0.42 13.03
C GLU A 42 -6.50 0.99 13.58
N ALA A 43 -5.35 1.60 13.28
CA ALA A 43 -5.03 2.95 13.71
C ALA A 43 -6.04 3.96 13.15
N ILE A 44 -6.46 3.79 11.91
CA ILE A 44 -7.40 4.69 11.25
C ILE A 44 -8.82 4.51 11.78
N GLU A 45 -9.26 3.28 12.02
CA GLU A 45 -10.55 3.02 12.66
C GLU A 45 -10.60 3.70 14.05
N LYS A 46 -9.53 3.57 14.84
CA LYS A 46 -9.42 4.24 16.15
C LYS A 46 -9.44 5.77 16.03
N LEU A 47 -8.71 6.34 15.07
CA LEU A 47 -8.72 7.78 14.81
C LEU A 47 -10.11 8.25 14.38
N GLY A 48 -10.77 7.53 13.48
CA GLY A 48 -12.13 7.85 13.03
C GLY A 48 -13.15 7.82 14.17
N ASN A 49 -13.10 6.79 15.00
CA ASN A 49 -13.94 6.69 16.20
C ASN A 49 -13.65 7.84 17.19
N SER A 50 -12.39 8.23 17.35
CA SER A 50 -12.01 9.38 18.19
C SER A 50 -12.57 10.69 17.64
N PHE A 51 -12.49 10.94 16.33
CA PHE A 51 -13.07 12.14 15.70
C PHE A 51 -14.59 12.19 15.82
N ILE A 52 -15.29 11.08 15.58
CA ILE A 52 -16.74 10.98 15.77
C ILE A 52 -17.12 11.26 17.23
N GLY A 53 -16.37 10.68 18.18
CA GLY A 53 -16.56 10.92 19.61
C GLY A 53 -16.35 12.38 20.01
N MET A 54 -15.28 13.01 19.50
CA MET A 54 -15.02 14.45 19.71
C MET A 54 -16.13 15.31 19.11
N HIS A 55 -16.58 15.00 17.89
CA HIS A 55 -17.70 15.70 17.26
C HIS A 55 -18.96 15.65 18.13
N ALA A 56 -19.34 14.46 18.60
CA ALA A 56 -20.51 14.29 19.46
C ALA A 56 -20.38 15.07 20.78
N ALA A 57 -19.20 15.05 21.41
CA ALA A 57 -18.93 15.80 22.63
C ALA A 57 -19.00 17.32 22.40
N VAL A 58 -18.46 17.82 21.29
CA VAL A 58 -18.53 19.23 20.90
C VAL A 58 -19.98 19.63 20.61
N VAL A 59 -20.77 18.82 19.90
CA VAL A 59 -22.19 19.09 19.66
C VAL A 59 -22.97 19.16 20.97
N ALA A 60 -22.74 18.22 21.90
CA ALA A 60 -23.38 18.23 23.21
C ALA A 60 -22.97 19.44 24.06
N GLN A 61 -21.68 19.79 24.07
CA GLN A 61 -21.17 21.01 24.71
C GLN A 61 -21.83 22.26 24.11
N ASN A 62 -21.99 22.29 22.79
CA ASN A 62 -22.56 23.43 22.09
C ASN A 62 -24.04 23.62 22.39
N ALA A 63 -24.79 22.53 22.51
CA ALA A 63 -26.18 22.56 22.94
C ALA A 63 -26.31 23.14 24.36
N LEU A 64 -25.47 22.71 25.31
CA LEU A 64 -25.45 23.23 26.68
C LEU A 64 -25.05 24.71 26.74
N ILE A 65 -24.09 25.14 25.92
CA ILE A 65 -23.75 26.56 25.81
C ILE A 65 -24.94 27.36 25.27
N GLY A 66 -25.66 26.84 24.28
CA GLY A 66 -26.87 27.46 23.73
C GLY A 66 -27.96 27.65 24.78
N THR A 67 -28.19 26.64 25.65
CA THR A 67 -29.16 26.78 26.76
C THR A 67 -28.72 27.85 27.76
N LEU A 68 -27.44 27.90 28.13
CA LEU A 68 -26.90 28.92 29.05
C LEU A 68 -26.99 30.35 28.47
N GLN A 69 -26.85 30.51 27.16
CA GLN A 69 -27.05 31.79 26.48
C GLN A 69 -28.52 32.21 26.50
N GLY A 70 -29.45 31.28 26.23
CA GLY A 70 -30.89 31.52 26.24
C GLY A 70 -31.46 31.87 27.61
N GLU A 71 -30.85 31.37 28.68
CA GLU A 71 -31.21 31.70 30.07
C GLU A 71 -30.65 33.05 30.56
N ALA A 72 -30.09 33.88 29.66
CA ALA A 72 -29.55 35.21 29.92
C ALA A 72 -28.42 35.26 30.98
N MET A 73 -27.72 34.15 31.23
CA MET A 73 -26.65 34.08 32.25
C MET A 73 -25.28 34.57 31.75
N LEU A 74 -25.12 34.90 30.46
CA LEU A 74 -23.83 35.20 29.84
C LEU A 74 -23.76 36.62 29.27
N SER A 75 -22.61 37.27 29.43
CA SER A 75 -22.37 38.58 28.83
C SER A 75 -22.28 38.47 27.29
N PRO A 76 -22.58 39.56 26.55
CA PRO A 76 -22.46 39.58 25.09
C PRO A 76 -21.05 39.24 24.58
N GLN A 77 -19.99 39.69 25.28
CA GLN A 77 -18.61 39.36 24.89
C GLN A 77 -18.27 37.88 25.10
N LEU A 78 -18.74 37.27 26.18
CA LEU A 78 -18.55 35.82 26.42
C LEU A 78 -19.33 34.99 25.40
N THR A 79 -20.54 35.42 25.07
CA THR A 79 -21.39 34.80 24.04
C THR A 79 -20.70 34.79 22.68
N ALA A 80 -20.18 35.94 22.22
CA ALA A 80 -19.47 36.03 20.95
C ALA A 80 -18.21 35.13 20.92
N ARG A 81 -17.45 35.10 22.02
CA ARG A 81 -16.23 34.28 22.11
C ARG A 81 -16.52 32.78 22.13
N LEU A 82 -17.63 32.37 22.76
CA LEU A 82 -18.08 30.98 22.73
C LEU A 82 -18.49 30.56 21.32
N VAL A 83 -19.28 31.38 20.61
CA VAL A 83 -19.68 31.11 19.21
C VAL A 83 -18.45 30.92 18.31
N GLN A 84 -17.42 31.75 18.48
CA GLN A 84 -16.20 31.63 17.70
C GLN A 84 -15.43 30.33 18.01
N LEU A 85 -15.30 29.96 19.29
CA LEU A 85 -14.69 28.68 19.68
C LEU A 85 -15.48 27.47 19.15
N GLN A 86 -16.81 27.55 19.06
CA GLN A 86 -17.63 26.51 18.45
C GLN A 86 -17.32 26.36 16.95
N ALA A 87 -17.24 27.47 16.24
CA ALA A 87 -16.94 27.47 14.80
C ALA A 87 -15.54 26.88 14.54
N ASP A 88 -14.55 27.28 15.32
CA ASP A 88 -13.17 26.79 15.21
C ASP A 88 -13.11 25.28 15.52
N SER A 89 -13.79 24.82 16.57
CA SER A 89 -13.82 23.39 16.93
C SER A 89 -14.50 22.54 15.85
N ASN A 90 -15.63 22.99 15.32
CA ASN A 90 -16.32 22.30 14.22
C ASN A 90 -15.44 22.23 12.95
N ALA A 91 -14.71 23.31 12.62
CA ALA A 91 -13.80 23.32 11.48
C ALA A 91 -12.65 22.31 11.64
N GLN A 92 -12.05 22.22 12.83
CA GLN A 92 -10.97 21.27 13.12
C GLN A 92 -11.45 19.81 13.08
N VAL A 93 -12.65 19.54 13.60
CA VAL A 93 -13.24 18.20 13.56
C VAL A 93 -13.55 17.78 12.12
N ASN A 94 -14.13 18.67 11.31
CA ASN A 94 -14.41 18.39 9.90
C ASN A 94 -13.11 18.14 9.10
N ALA A 95 -12.05 18.91 9.35
CA ALA A 95 -10.75 18.67 8.74
C ALA A 95 -10.19 17.28 9.10
N GLY A 96 -10.37 16.84 10.35
CA GLY A 96 -10.00 15.50 10.80
C GLY A 96 -10.78 14.38 10.09
N VAL A 97 -12.07 14.59 9.82
CA VAL A 97 -12.89 13.64 9.05
C VAL A 97 -12.47 13.60 7.59
N THR A 98 -12.19 14.74 6.96
CA THR A 98 -11.64 14.79 5.59
C THR A 98 -10.29 14.07 5.51
N ALA A 99 -9.46 14.14 6.54
CA ALA A 99 -8.21 13.40 6.61
C ALA A 99 -8.40 11.87 6.65
N LEU A 100 -9.58 11.35 7.03
CA LEU A 100 -9.87 9.91 6.88
C LEU A 100 -9.99 9.48 5.41
N GLN A 101 -10.19 10.41 4.47
CA GLN A 101 -10.16 10.08 3.03
C GLN A 101 -8.74 9.68 2.57
N PHE A 102 -7.68 10.12 3.27
CA PHE A 102 -6.32 9.67 3.00
C PHE A 102 -6.14 8.18 3.30
N HIS A 103 -6.96 7.63 4.18
CA HIS A 103 -6.96 6.20 4.45
C HIS A 103 -7.19 5.40 3.18
N ASP A 104 -8.25 5.71 2.44
CA ASP A 104 -8.65 4.93 1.28
C ASP A 104 -7.53 4.94 0.23
N MET A 105 -6.93 6.11 0.01
CA MET A 105 -5.76 6.25 -0.86
C MET A 105 -4.54 5.45 -0.38
N THR A 106 -4.23 5.47 0.92
CA THR A 106 -3.11 4.68 1.47
C THR A 106 -3.36 3.18 1.40
N GLY A 107 -4.60 2.75 1.61
CA GLY A 107 -5.04 1.37 1.45
C GLY A 107 -4.89 0.89 0.00
N GLN A 108 -5.31 1.71 -0.97
CA GLN A 108 -5.12 1.44 -2.40
C GLN A 108 -3.62 1.32 -2.77
N LEU A 109 -2.78 2.21 -2.24
CA LEU A 109 -1.34 2.17 -2.47
C LEU A 109 -0.70 0.90 -1.88
N LEU A 110 -1.05 0.53 -0.65
CA LEU A 110 -0.58 -0.69 0.00
C LEU A 110 -1.02 -1.95 -0.77
N GLY A 111 -2.29 -2.00 -1.20
CA GLY A 111 -2.80 -3.10 -2.01
C GLY A 111 -2.05 -3.24 -3.34
N ARG A 112 -1.69 -2.12 -3.97
CA ARG A 112 -0.87 -2.10 -5.19
C ARG A 112 0.54 -2.62 -4.94
N ILE A 113 1.20 -2.15 -3.88
CA ILE A 113 2.54 -2.62 -3.51
C ILE A 113 2.51 -4.13 -3.25
N ALA A 114 1.50 -4.64 -2.52
CA ALA A 114 1.33 -6.07 -2.29
C ALA A 114 1.16 -6.86 -3.61
N SER A 115 0.37 -6.35 -4.55
CA SER A 115 0.20 -6.96 -5.88
C SER A 115 1.51 -6.98 -6.70
N HIS A 116 2.30 -5.91 -6.64
CA HIS A 116 3.60 -5.85 -7.30
C HIS A 116 4.60 -6.85 -6.70
N VAL A 117 4.64 -6.94 -5.37
CA VAL A 117 5.49 -7.89 -4.64
C VAL A 117 5.09 -9.34 -4.99
N ALA A 118 3.80 -9.66 -5.01
CA ALA A 118 3.31 -10.97 -5.46
C ALA A 118 3.68 -11.27 -6.92
N SER A 119 3.63 -10.27 -7.80
CA SER A 119 4.03 -10.41 -9.20
C SER A 119 5.54 -10.70 -9.35
N LEU A 120 6.37 -10.01 -8.57
CA LEU A 120 7.82 -10.25 -8.50
C LEU A 120 8.12 -11.66 -7.98
N ARG A 121 7.38 -12.13 -6.98
CA ARG A 121 7.48 -13.51 -6.48
C ARG A 121 7.23 -14.52 -7.59
N ASN A 122 6.16 -14.36 -8.36
CA ASN A 122 5.83 -15.26 -9.47
C ASN A 122 6.94 -15.29 -10.54
N VAL A 123 7.57 -14.15 -10.83
CA VAL A 123 8.71 -14.06 -11.75
C VAL A 123 9.90 -14.88 -11.23
N LEU A 124 10.23 -14.75 -9.95
CA LEU A 124 11.37 -15.43 -9.33
C LEU A 124 11.12 -16.93 -9.12
N GLU A 125 9.89 -17.35 -8.87
CA GLU A 125 9.50 -18.76 -8.90
C GLU A 125 9.72 -19.36 -10.30
N GLY A 126 9.44 -18.61 -11.37
CA GLY A 126 9.77 -18.97 -12.75
C GLY A 126 11.27 -19.15 -13.00
N VAL A 127 12.11 -18.32 -12.38
CA VAL A 127 13.58 -18.48 -12.40
C VAL A 127 14.00 -19.76 -11.67
N GLY A 128 13.38 -20.07 -10.52
CA GLY A 128 13.57 -21.31 -9.79
C GLY A 128 13.19 -22.56 -10.60
N ALA A 129 12.09 -22.51 -11.35
CA ALA A 129 11.67 -23.58 -12.25
C ALA A 129 12.66 -23.78 -13.42
N THR A 130 13.20 -22.67 -13.95
CA THR A 130 14.24 -22.70 -14.99
C THR A 130 15.49 -23.45 -14.52
N ARG A 131 15.89 -23.25 -13.25
CA ARG A 131 17.01 -23.99 -12.65
C ARG A 131 16.77 -25.51 -12.64
N ILE A 132 15.57 -25.96 -12.28
CA ILE A 132 15.21 -27.38 -12.26
C ILE A 132 15.27 -27.96 -13.68
N ALA A 133 14.72 -27.24 -14.67
CA ALA A 133 14.77 -27.65 -16.07
C ALA A 133 16.21 -27.70 -16.61
N LEU A 134 17.07 -26.76 -16.21
CA LEU A 134 18.48 -26.73 -16.63
C LEU A 134 19.29 -27.90 -16.03
N ALA A 135 18.96 -28.33 -14.80
CA ALA A 135 19.61 -29.47 -14.16
C ALA A 135 19.29 -30.82 -14.83
N GLY A 136 18.15 -30.91 -15.54
CA GLY A 136 17.73 -32.08 -16.30
C GLY A 136 18.05 -32.02 -17.79
N ALA A 137 18.84 -31.04 -18.24
CA ALA A 137 19.19 -30.89 -19.66
C ALA A 137 20.35 -31.82 -20.04
N ASP A 138 20.08 -32.77 -20.93
CA ASP A 138 21.07 -33.80 -21.34
C ASP A 138 22.04 -33.32 -22.44
N SER A 139 21.81 -32.12 -23.00
CA SER A 139 22.65 -31.54 -24.06
C SER A 139 22.66 -30.01 -24.00
N ASP A 140 23.70 -29.41 -24.57
CA ASP A 140 23.85 -27.96 -24.67
C ASP A 140 22.67 -27.31 -25.45
N ALA A 141 22.15 -28.01 -26.48
CA ALA A 141 20.98 -27.56 -27.23
C ALA A 141 19.71 -27.52 -26.38
N CYS A 142 19.52 -28.51 -25.50
CA CYS A 142 18.41 -28.55 -24.55
C CYS A 142 18.53 -27.42 -23.51
N ALA A 143 19.74 -27.20 -22.97
CA ALA A 143 20.01 -26.12 -22.03
C ALA A 143 19.74 -24.73 -22.64
N LEU A 144 20.16 -24.50 -23.89
CA LEU A 144 19.87 -23.25 -24.62
C LEU A 144 18.38 -23.07 -24.87
N ALA A 145 17.63 -24.14 -25.16
CA ALA A 145 16.18 -24.06 -25.34
C ALA A 145 15.45 -23.71 -24.03
N VAL A 146 15.90 -24.26 -22.90
CA VAL A 146 15.37 -23.94 -21.56
C VAL A 146 15.62 -22.46 -21.22
N LEU A 147 16.84 -21.96 -21.44
CA LEU A 147 17.18 -20.54 -21.21
C LEU A 147 16.39 -19.62 -22.15
N GLY A 148 16.23 -19.99 -23.42
CA GLY A 148 15.43 -19.23 -24.38
C GLY A 148 13.95 -19.16 -24.00
N LEU A 149 13.39 -20.23 -23.43
CA LEU A 149 12.02 -20.23 -22.89
C LEU A 149 11.91 -19.34 -21.65
N ALA A 150 12.87 -19.43 -20.73
CA ALA A 150 12.90 -18.61 -19.53
C ALA A 150 12.97 -17.10 -19.86
N ASN A 151 13.82 -16.70 -20.80
CA ASN A 151 13.92 -15.31 -21.25
C ASN A 151 12.59 -14.80 -21.82
N ARG A 152 11.89 -15.61 -22.64
CA ARG A 152 10.57 -15.23 -23.17
C ARG A 152 9.53 -15.04 -22.07
N ILE A 153 9.50 -15.94 -21.09
CA ILE A 153 8.58 -15.83 -19.95
C ILE A 153 8.89 -14.58 -19.13
N LEU A 154 10.17 -14.28 -18.91
CA LEU A 154 10.60 -13.06 -18.22
C LEU A 154 10.17 -11.80 -18.97
N ASP A 155 10.40 -11.73 -20.28
CA ASP A 155 9.98 -10.58 -21.11
C ASP A 155 8.46 -10.38 -21.10
N GLU A 156 7.68 -11.46 -21.18
CA GLU A 156 6.22 -11.42 -21.09
C GLU A 156 5.75 -10.92 -19.70
N LYS A 157 6.40 -11.35 -18.62
CA LYS A 157 6.04 -10.92 -17.27
C LYS A 157 6.46 -9.48 -16.97
N ILE A 158 7.59 -9.01 -17.51
CA ILE A 158 8.04 -7.60 -17.40
C ILE A 158 7.03 -6.68 -18.10
N THR A 159 6.62 -7.02 -19.33
CA THR A 159 5.65 -6.22 -20.08
C THR A 159 4.26 -6.17 -19.42
N VAL A 160 3.83 -7.26 -18.77
CA VAL A 160 2.60 -7.25 -17.96
C VAL A 160 2.72 -6.31 -16.76
N VAL A 161 3.83 -6.35 -16.02
CA VAL A 161 4.08 -5.44 -14.89
C VAL A 161 4.07 -3.98 -15.33
N ASP A 162 4.69 -3.66 -16.46
CA ASP A 162 4.69 -2.30 -17.02
C ASP A 162 3.30 -1.88 -17.54
N SER A 163 2.50 -2.82 -18.07
CA SER A 163 1.15 -2.53 -18.58
C SER A 163 0.09 -2.34 -17.49
N VAL A 164 0.34 -2.87 -16.28
CA VAL A 164 -0.49 -2.66 -15.07
C VAL A 164 -0.08 -1.38 -14.33
N ALA A 165 0.95 -0.66 -14.82
CA ALA A 165 1.40 0.60 -14.28
C ALA A 165 0.59 1.89 -14.64
N PRO A 166 -0.60 1.92 -15.28
CA PRO A 166 -1.27 3.20 -15.53
C PRO A 166 -2.11 3.67 -14.33
N LYS A 167 -2.09 4.99 -14.17
CA LYS A 167 -2.67 5.83 -13.11
C LYS A 167 -2.00 5.67 -11.74
N ALA A 168 -0.82 6.29 -11.64
CA ALA A 168 -0.39 6.92 -10.39
C ALA A 168 -1.60 7.66 -9.79
N VAL A 169 -1.83 7.49 -8.49
CA VAL A 169 -2.77 8.35 -7.76
C VAL A 169 -2.20 9.76 -7.89
N ALA A 170 -2.74 10.54 -8.83
CA ALA A 170 -2.22 11.85 -9.23
C ALA A 170 -2.51 12.94 -8.20
N GLN A 171 -3.02 12.56 -7.04
CA GLN A 171 -3.40 13.46 -5.97
C GLN A 171 -2.22 13.69 -5.05
N THR A 172 -1.63 14.88 -5.17
CA THR A 172 -0.47 15.29 -4.36
C THR A 172 -0.90 15.97 -3.05
N HIS A 173 -2.13 16.53 -3.00
CA HIS A 173 -2.66 17.28 -1.85
C HIS A 173 -4.11 16.91 -1.51
N LEU A 174 -4.45 17.06 -0.23
CA LEU A 174 -5.72 16.71 0.42
C LEU A 174 -6.93 17.50 -0.09
N GLU A 175 -6.68 18.64 -0.71
CA GLU A 175 -7.69 19.59 -1.18
C GLU A 175 -7.81 19.62 -2.72
N SER A 176 -6.95 18.88 -3.43
CA SER A 176 -6.85 18.95 -4.89
C SER A 176 -7.07 17.58 -5.52
N GLY A 177 -8.32 17.22 -5.76
CA GLY A 177 -8.66 16.16 -6.71
C GLY A 177 -10.15 15.85 -6.66
N ASP A 178 -10.83 16.11 -7.78
CA ASP A 178 -12.16 15.56 -8.01
C ASP A 178 -12.08 14.03 -7.94
N ILE A 179 -12.99 13.44 -7.18
CA ILE A 179 -13.14 12.00 -7.04
C ILE A 179 -13.71 11.46 -8.36
N GLU A 180 -12.90 10.75 -9.16
CA GLU A 180 -13.46 9.78 -10.12
C GLU A 180 -14.09 8.65 -9.30
N LEU A 181 -15.41 8.74 -9.05
CA LEU A 181 -16.20 7.61 -8.57
C LEU A 181 -16.10 6.48 -9.62
N PHE A 182 -15.45 5.38 -9.25
CA PHE A 182 -15.55 4.10 -9.93
C PHE A 182 -16.49 3.19 -9.15
#